data_AF-A0A0C3ALH6-F1
#
_entry.id   AF-A0A0C3ALH6-F1
#
_cell.length_a   1.000
_cell.length_b   1.000
_cell.length_c   1.000
_cell.angle_alpha   90.00
_cell.angle_beta   90.00
_cell.angle_gamma   90.00
#
_symmetry.space_group_name_H-M   'P 1'
#
loop_
_entity.id
_entity.type
_entity.pdbx_description
1 polymer ?
#
loop_
_entity_poly.entity_id
_entity_poly.type
_entity_poly.pdbx_seq_one_letter_code
_entity_poly.pdbx_strand_id
1 'polypeptide(L)'
;MTYNELWLSYHQVSRCNKPVTAQLIELEFQNHRLVDLEDVLEHLFSQGFIEAKYRSVAFWENHEGNRIQAAHVVEELLKDGLGKCPQTALRLIIADAPGAIWFSYHYLHKPSTPVVAQRAKLDVPDVKLELIAHLTNHIFASGYLAANLRTKVHWQATCGRRVEEHERLEHLLEAGHGVNESACLRLIIDRPACHCPPQRSAPCSPCSPCH
;
A
#
# COMPACT_ATOMS: atom_id res chain seq x y z
N MET A 1 -13.47 -24.19 -33.83
CA MET A 1 -13.37 -24.89 -32.54
C MET A 1 -14.10 -24.02 -31.53
N THR A 2 -15.13 -24.53 -30.87
CA THR A 2 -15.81 -23.83 -29.78
C THR A 2 -14.96 -24.02 -28.53
N TYR A 3 -14.50 -22.92 -27.94
CA TYR A 3 -13.82 -22.96 -26.66
C TYR A 3 -14.88 -22.94 -25.55
N ASN A 4 -14.91 -23.99 -24.73
CA ASN A 4 -15.89 -24.14 -23.65
C ASN A 4 -15.27 -23.98 -22.27
N GLU A 5 -13.96 -23.79 -22.20
CA GLU A 5 -13.19 -23.77 -20.96
C GLU A 5 -12.23 -22.57 -20.97
N LEU A 6 -12.00 -22.00 -19.80
CA LEU A 6 -11.07 -20.89 -19.59
C LEU A 6 -10.23 -21.15 -18.33
N TRP A 7 -8.91 -21.06 -18.47
CA TRP A 7 -7.99 -21.09 -17.34
C TRP A 7 -7.81 -19.70 -16.74
N LEU A 8 -7.96 -19.62 -15.41
CA LEU A 8 -7.77 -18.39 -14.65
C LEU A 8 -7.00 -18.61 -13.36
N SER A 9 -6.46 -17.54 -12.79
CA SER A 9 -5.76 -17.55 -11.51
C SER A 9 -6.15 -16.33 -10.68
N TYR A 10 -6.33 -16.51 -9.37
CA TYR A 10 -6.75 -15.44 -8.47
C TYR A 10 -5.54 -14.85 -7.73
N HIS A 11 -5.34 -13.55 -7.88
CA HIS A 11 -4.21 -12.85 -7.26
C HIS A 11 -4.73 -11.78 -6.31
N GLN A 12 -4.70 -12.07 -5.01
CA GLN A 12 -4.94 -11.05 -3.99
C GLN A 12 -3.64 -10.31 -3.70
N VAL A 13 -3.66 -8.98 -3.79
CA VAL A 13 -2.49 -8.12 -3.51
C VAL A 13 -2.00 -8.34 -2.08
N SER A 14 -2.90 -8.51 -1.12
CA SER A 14 -2.56 -8.85 0.28
C SER A 14 -1.81 -10.18 0.44
N ARG A 15 -1.85 -11.05 -0.58
CA ARG A 15 -1.28 -12.42 -0.56
C ARG A 15 -0.25 -12.65 -1.66
N CYS A 16 0.39 -11.59 -2.17
CA CYS A 16 1.34 -11.65 -3.30
C CYS A 16 2.44 -12.71 -3.18
N ASN A 17 2.81 -13.12 -1.95
CA ASN A 17 3.84 -14.12 -1.69
C ASN A 17 3.34 -15.58 -1.67
N LYS A 18 2.04 -15.83 -1.85
CA LYS A 18 1.48 -17.19 -1.85
C LYS A 18 1.48 -17.76 -3.27
N PRO A 19 1.80 -19.06 -3.44
CA PRO A 19 1.67 -19.70 -4.74
C PRO A 19 0.21 -19.64 -5.19
N VAL A 20 0.00 -19.20 -6.42
CA VAL A 20 -1.34 -19.13 -7.02
C VAL A 20 -1.56 -20.38 -7.86
N THR A 21 -2.72 -21.00 -7.70
CA THR A 21 -3.14 -22.17 -8.47
C THR A 21 -4.05 -21.71 -9.60
N ALA A 22 -3.70 -22.06 -10.84
CA ALA A 22 -4.60 -21.87 -11.97
C ALA A 22 -5.77 -22.86 -11.86
N GLN A 23 -6.97 -22.37 -12.12
CA GLN A 23 -8.22 -23.13 -12.09
C GLN A 23 -8.87 -23.05 -13.46
N LEU A 24 -9.50 -24.16 -13.85
CA LEU A 24 -10.28 -24.24 -15.06
C LEU A 24 -11.73 -23.91 -14.74
N ILE A 25 -12.33 -23.01 -15.50
CA ILE A 25 -13.77 -22.72 -15.43
C ILE A 25 -14.45 -23.07 -16.74
N GLU A 26 -15.70 -23.48 -16.65
CA GLU A 26 -16.56 -23.73 -17.79
C GLU A 26 -17.21 -22.42 -18.24
N LEU A 27 -17.20 -22.16 -19.55
CA LEU A 27 -17.77 -20.96 -20.15
C LEU A 27 -19.26 -21.09 -20.48
N GLU A 28 -19.83 -22.27 -20.27
CA GLU A 28 -21.24 -22.55 -20.47
C GLU A 28 -21.80 -23.16 -19.19
N PHE A 29 -22.75 -22.47 -18.56
CA PHE A 29 -23.35 -22.89 -17.31
C PHE A 29 -24.86 -22.68 -17.35
N GLN A 30 -25.64 -23.72 -17.04
CA GLN A 30 -27.11 -23.67 -17.01
C GLN A 30 -27.75 -23.07 -18.29
N ASN A 31 -27.24 -23.44 -19.48
CA ASN A 31 -27.65 -22.90 -20.78
C ASN A 31 -27.36 -21.40 -20.99
N HIS A 32 -26.51 -20.80 -20.16
CA HIS A 32 -25.98 -19.46 -20.34
C HIS A 32 -24.49 -19.53 -20.67
N ARG A 33 -24.09 -18.86 -21.75
CA ARG A 33 -22.70 -18.79 -22.19
C ARG A 33 -22.10 -17.47 -21.71
N LEU A 34 -20.96 -17.54 -21.05
CA LEU A 34 -20.16 -16.38 -20.63
C LEU A 34 -19.47 -15.83 -21.89
N VAL A 35 -19.88 -14.64 -22.34
CA VAL A 35 -19.47 -14.10 -23.64
C VAL A 35 -18.21 -13.25 -23.49
N ASP A 36 -18.14 -12.44 -22.43
CA ASP A 36 -17.03 -11.56 -22.11
C ASP A 36 -16.49 -11.77 -20.69
N LEU A 37 -15.43 -11.04 -20.32
CA LEU A 37 -14.81 -11.15 -19.01
C LEU A 37 -15.65 -10.50 -17.89
N GLU A 38 -16.64 -9.66 -18.18
CA GLU A 38 -17.58 -9.14 -17.19
C GLU A 38 -18.58 -10.23 -16.80
N ASP A 39 -19.10 -10.99 -17.77
CA ASP A 39 -19.94 -12.17 -17.51
C ASP A 39 -19.19 -13.19 -16.64
N VAL A 40 -17.93 -13.46 -16.98
CA VAL A 40 -17.07 -14.34 -16.17
C VAL A 40 -16.91 -13.80 -14.76
N LEU A 41 -16.62 -12.50 -14.62
CA LEU A 41 -16.46 -11.87 -13.32
C LEU A 41 -17.75 -11.97 -12.47
N GLU A 42 -18.90 -11.70 -13.07
CA GLU A 42 -20.20 -11.82 -12.41
C GLU A 42 -20.51 -13.26 -12.00
N HIS A 43 -20.22 -14.23 -12.88
CA HIS A 43 -20.34 -15.64 -12.54
C HIS A 43 -19.50 -16.00 -11.31
N LEU A 44 -18.23 -15.58 -11.27
CA LEU A 44 -17.33 -15.85 -10.15
C LEU A 44 -17.83 -15.29 -8.82
N PHE A 45 -18.36 -14.07 -8.82
CA PHE A 45 -18.98 -13.48 -7.62
C PHE A 45 -20.29 -14.18 -7.23
N SER A 46 -21.13 -14.53 -8.21
CA SER A 46 -22.41 -15.20 -7.97
C SER A 46 -22.26 -16.58 -7.32
N GLN A 47 -21.22 -17.32 -7.70
CA GLN A 47 -20.89 -18.64 -7.15
C GLN A 47 -20.16 -18.55 -5.79
N GLY A 48 -19.78 -17.36 -5.35
CA GLY A 48 -19.05 -17.16 -4.10
C GLY A 48 -17.58 -17.58 -4.14
N PHE A 49 -16.99 -17.74 -5.33
CA PHE A 49 -15.55 -17.97 -5.47
C PHE A 49 -14.73 -16.78 -4.96
N ILE A 50 -15.30 -15.57 -5.03
CA ILE A 50 -14.72 -14.32 -4.52
C ILE A 50 -15.79 -13.58 -3.72
N GLU A 51 -15.39 -12.99 -2.59
CA GLU A 51 -16.30 -12.16 -1.79
C GLU A 51 -16.76 -10.92 -2.56
N ALA A 52 -18.07 -10.67 -2.61
CA ALA A 52 -18.68 -9.56 -3.36
C ALA A 52 -18.09 -8.17 -3.06
N LYS A 53 -17.56 -7.95 -1.85
CA LYS A 53 -16.90 -6.69 -1.45
C LYS A 53 -15.70 -6.32 -2.33
N TYR A 54 -15.09 -7.29 -3.00
CA TYR A 54 -13.92 -7.10 -3.85
C TYR A 54 -14.25 -6.68 -5.28
N ARG A 55 -15.53 -6.64 -5.68
CA ARG A 55 -15.92 -6.36 -7.07
C ARG A 55 -15.37 -5.04 -7.62
N SER A 56 -15.40 -3.97 -6.82
CA SER A 56 -14.92 -2.65 -7.25
C SER A 56 -13.40 -2.53 -7.36
N VAL A 57 -12.65 -3.50 -6.83
CA VAL A 57 -11.18 -3.49 -6.80
C VAL A 57 -10.58 -4.67 -7.58
N ALA A 58 -11.41 -5.46 -8.26
CA ALA A 58 -10.99 -6.56 -9.09
C ALA A 58 -10.78 -6.12 -10.54
N PHE A 59 -9.76 -6.63 -11.22
CA PHE A 59 -9.52 -6.39 -12.63
C PHE A 59 -8.71 -7.52 -13.28
N TRP A 60 -8.76 -7.59 -14.60
CA TRP A 60 -8.12 -8.66 -15.38
C TRP A 60 -6.74 -8.27 -15.89
N GLU A 61 -5.82 -9.22 -15.84
CA GLU A 61 -4.51 -9.18 -16.50
C GLU A 61 -4.26 -10.46 -17.30
N ASN A 62 -3.41 -10.38 -18.32
CA ASN A 62 -2.88 -11.58 -18.98
C ASN A 62 -1.74 -12.21 -18.15
N HIS A 63 -1.23 -13.36 -18.60
CA HIS A 63 -0.10 -14.04 -17.94
C HIS A 63 1.22 -13.25 -17.98
N GLU A 64 1.32 -12.20 -18.79
CA GLU A 64 2.47 -11.30 -18.87
C GLU A 64 2.32 -10.06 -17.95
N GLY A 65 1.16 -9.88 -17.31
CA GLY A 65 0.85 -8.71 -16.46
C GLY A 65 0.25 -7.50 -17.20
N ASN A 66 -0.15 -7.67 -18.46
CA ASN A 66 -0.84 -6.63 -19.21
C ASN A 66 -2.33 -6.58 -18.84
N ARG A 67 -2.84 -5.38 -18.55
CA ARG A 67 -4.24 -5.19 -18.16
C ARG A 67 -5.20 -5.45 -19.33
N ILE A 68 -6.26 -6.21 -19.06
CA ILE A 68 -7.32 -6.53 -20.02
C ILE A 68 -8.61 -5.83 -19.58
N GLN A 69 -9.38 -5.32 -20.55
CA GLN A 69 -10.69 -4.73 -20.28
C GLN A 69 -11.73 -5.82 -19.99
N ALA A 70 -12.65 -5.57 -19.05
CA ALA A 70 -13.70 -6.54 -18.71
C ALA A 70 -14.66 -6.82 -19.88
N ALA A 71 -14.91 -5.83 -20.74
CA ALA A 71 -15.76 -6.00 -21.93
C ALA A 71 -15.12 -6.81 -23.06
N HIS A 72 -13.92 -7.37 -22.87
CA HIS A 72 -13.23 -8.12 -23.91
C HIS A 72 -13.86 -9.50 -24.09
N VAL A 73 -14.14 -9.89 -25.34
CA VAL A 73 -14.81 -11.15 -25.67
C VAL A 73 -13.89 -12.33 -25.38
N VAL A 74 -14.38 -13.30 -24.61
CA VAL A 74 -13.57 -14.46 -24.17
C VAL A 74 -13.09 -15.30 -25.35
N GLU A 75 -13.92 -15.46 -26.37
CA GLU A 75 -13.56 -16.22 -27.57
C GLU A 75 -12.38 -15.60 -28.33
N GLU A 76 -12.24 -14.27 -28.32
CA GLU A 76 -11.11 -13.57 -28.95
C GLU A 76 -9.82 -13.78 -28.16
N LEU A 77 -9.88 -13.64 -26.83
CA LEU A 77 -8.74 -13.94 -25.95
C LEU A 77 -8.24 -15.37 -26.14
N LEU A 78 -9.16 -16.32 -26.23
CA LEU A 78 -8.82 -17.72 -26.46
C LEU A 78 -8.23 -17.91 -27.86
N LYS A 79 -8.76 -17.27 -28.91
CA LYS A 79 -8.12 -17.31 -30.26
C LYS A 79 -6.67 -16.85 -30.20
N ASP A 80 -6.39 -15.79 -29.45
CA ASP A 80 -5.05 -15.22 -29.23
C ASP A 80 -4.16 -16.08 -28.30
N GLY A 81 -4.71 -17.14 -27.70
CA GLY A 81 -3.97 -18.11 -26.90
C GLY A 81 -3.97 -17.83 -25.39
N LEU A 82 -4.63 -16.75 -24.96
CA LEU A 82 -4.80 -16.40 -23.56
C LEU A 82 -5.86 -17.29 -22.91
N GLY A 83 -5.59 -17.80 -21.71
CA GLY A 83 -6.52 -18.62 -20.93
C GLY A 83 -6.72 -20.05 -21.46
N LYS A 84 -5.92 -20.52 -22.42
CA LYS A 84 -6.04 -21.87 -23.00
C LYS A 84 -5.45 -22.98 -22.13
N CYS A 85 -4.48 -22.66 -21.29
CA CYS A 85 -3.79 -23.63 -20.42
C CYS A 85 -3.35 -22.97 -19.11
N PRO A 86 -2.90 -23.74 -18.10
CA PRO A 86 -2.42 -23.17 -16.84
C PRO A 86 -1.33 -22.11 -17.00
N GLN A 87 -0.47 -22.24 -18.03
CA GLN A 87 0.63 -21.31 -18.29
C GLN A 87 0.17 -19.98 -18.88
N THR A 88 -0.93 -19.98 -19.63
CA THR A 88 -1.51 -18.76 -20.23
C THR A 88 -2.74 -18.27 -19.50
N ALA A 89 -3.03 -18.82 -18.31
CA ALA A 89 -4.19 -18.49 -17.50
C ALA A 89 -4.35 -16.97 -17.30
N LEU A 90 -5.58 -16.49 -17.43
CA LEU A 90 -5.91 -15.10 -17.16
C LEU A 90 -5.85 -14.84 -15.65
N ARG A 91 -5.28 -13.69 -15.27
CA ARG A 91 -5.13 -13.33 -13.86
C ARG A 91 -6.28 -12.41 -13.47
N LEU A 92 -7.07 -12.83 -12.50
CA LEU A 92 -7.99 -11.95 -11.81
C LEU A 92 -7.27 -11.33 -10.61
N ILE A 93 -6.87 -10.08 -10.77
CA ILE A 93 -6.19 -9.31 -9.72
C ILE A 93 -7.24 -8.71 -8.81
N ILE A 94 -7.08 -8.92 -7.51
CA ILE A 94 -7.91 -8.37 -6.44
C ILE A 94 -7.04 -7.40 -5.65
N ALA A 95 -7.23 -6.09 -5.87
CA ALA A 95 -6.52 -5.05 -5.15
C ALA A 95 -7.13 -4.81 -3.75
N ASP A 96 -7.13 -5.85 -2.92
CA ASP A 96 -7.71 -5.86 -1.57
C ASP A 96 -6.86 -5.15 -0.51
N ALA A 97 -5.59 -4.87 -0.82
CA ALA A 97 -4.70 -4.09 0.02
C ALA A 97 -4.06 -2.95 -0.79
N PRO A 98 -3.80 -1.78 -0.19
CA PRO A 98 -3.10 -0.72 -0.89
C PRO A 98 -1.67 -1.14 -1.22
N GLY A 99 -1.29 -1.04 -2.49
CA GLY A 99 0.09 -1.34 -2.92
C GLY A 99 1.10 -0.26 -2.54
N ALA A 100 0.66 0.84 -1.95
CA ALA A 100 1.52 1.94 -1.55
C ALA A 100 0.94 2.69 -0.35
N ILE A 101 1.82 3.34 0.40
CA ILE A 101 1.50 4.29 1.44
C ILE A 101 1.95 5.70 1.05
N TRP A 102 1.09 6.68 1.35
CA TRP A 102 1.35 8.10 1.16
C TRP A 102 1.69 8.77 2.48
N PHE A 103 2.76 9.55 2.49
CA PHE A 103 3.16 10.33 3.66
C PHE A 103 3.87 11.63 3.30
N SER A 104 3.97 12.56 4.24
CA SER A 104 4.67 13.84 4.06
C SER A 104 5.60 14.16 5.24
N TYR A 105 6.67 14.90 4.98
CA TYR A 105 7.56 15.40 6.03
C TYR A 105 7.10 16.76 6.55
N HIS A 106 6.95 16.90 7.86
CA HIS A 106 6.55 18.13 8.52
C HIS A 106 7.63 18.62 9.49
N TYR A 107 8.39 19.63 9.08
CA TYR A 107 9.45 20.20 9.89
C TYR A 107 8.93 21.31 10.82
N LEU A 108 8.84 21.02 12.13
CA LEU A 108 8.36 22.00 13.13
C LEU A 108 9.31 23.20 13.33
N HIS A 109 10.56 23.08 12.86
CA HIS A 109 11.55 24.16 12.91
C HIS A 109 11.55 25.06 11.66
N LYS A 110 10.85 24.66 10.58
CA LYS A 110 10.73 25.42 9.33
C LYS A 110 9.31 25.27 8.74
N PRO A 111 8.29 25.88 9.38
CA PRO A 111 6.89 25.73 8.98
C PRO A 111 6.57 26.32 7.60
N SER A 112 7.45 27.18 7.06
CA SER A 112 7.33 27.76 5.72
C SER A 112 7.84 26.85 4.60
N THR A 113 8.39 25.67 4.93
CA THR A 113 8.86 24.71 3.92
C THR A 113 7.67 24.08 3.23
N PRO A 114 7.63 24.03 1.88
CA PRO A 114 6.57 23.33 1.18
C PRO A 114 6.54 21.86 1.60
N VAL A 115 5.36 21.40 2.02
CA VAL A 115 5.11 20.00 2.38
C VAL A 115 4.77 19.26 1.10
N VAL A 116 5.59 18.27 0.76
CA VAL A 116 5.40 17.42 -0.42
C VAL A 116 5.00 16.03 0.05
N ALA A 117 3.95 15.48 -0.56
CA ALA A 117 3.55 14.10 -0.34
C ALA A 117 4.49 13.15 -1.10
N GLN A 118 4.85 12.06 -0.45
CA GLN A 118 5.68 10.99 -0.95
C GLN A 118 4.88 9.69 -0.95
N ARG A 119 5.25 8.79 -1.88
CA ARG A 119 4.62 7.49 -2.03
C ARG A 119 5.69 6.40 -1.88
N ALA A 120 5.55 5.57 -0.86
CA ALA A 120 6.35 4.35 -0.72
C ALA A 120 5.53 3.14 -1.16
N LYS A 121 6.10 2.31 -2.03
CA LYS A 121 5.49 1.04 -2.45
C LYS A 121 5.62 0.01 -1.33
N LEU A 122 4.55 -0.75 -1.07
CA LEU A 122 4.50 -1.77 -0.03
C LEU A 122 4.82 -3.17 -0.56
N ASP A 123 4.81 -3.36 -1.87
CA ASP A 123 5.04 -4.61 -2.59
C ASP A 123 6.50 -4.84 -3.01
N VAL A 124 7.46 -4.22 -2.30
CA VAL A 124 8.89 -4.38 -2.63
C VAL A 124 9.36 -5.78 -2.19
N PRO A 125 9.92 -6.61 -3.09
CA PRO A 125 10.24 -8.02 -2.83
C PRO A 125 11.10 -8.29 -1.59
N ASP A 126 11.98 -7.34 -1.24
CA ASP A 126 12.97 -7.49 -0.18
C ASP A 126 12.65 -6.70 1.10
N VAL A 127 11.58 -5.88 1.12
CA VAL A 127 11.28 -4.99 2.24
C VAL A 127 9.85 -5.20 2.72
N LYS A 128 9.70 -5.92 3.83
CA LYS A 128 8.41 -6.17 4.45
C LYS A 128 7.95 -4.97 5.30
N LEU A 129 7.24 -4.03 4.69
CA LEU A 129 6.68 -2.86 5.37
C LEU A 129 5.34 -3.21 6.05
N GLU A 130 5.40 -3.85 7.22
CA GLU A 130 4.21 -4.24 8.00
C GLU A 130 3.86 -3.26 9.12
N LEU A 131 4.88 -2.70 9.77
CA LEU A 131 4.74 -1.78 10.89
C LEU A 131 5.21 -0.38 10.50
N ILE A 132 4.71 0.62 11.19
CA ILE A 132 5.20 2.00 11.08
C ILE A 132 6.72 2.07 11.33
N ALA A 133 7.23 1.29 12.29
CA ALA A 133 8.67 1.13 12.53
C ALA A 133 9.45 0.71 11.29
N HIS A 134 8.91 -0.19 10.47
CA HIS A 134 9.59 -0.66 9.26
C HIS A 134 9.67 0.45 8.23
N LEU A 135 8.59 1.23 8.07
CA LEU A 135 8.58 2.41 7.19
C LEU A 135 9.58 3.48 7.67
N THR A 136 9.61 3.77 8.97
CA THR A 136 10.59 4.69 9.55
C THR A 136 12.01 4.20 9.26
N ASN A 137 12.31 2.94 9.55
CA ASN A 137 13.65 2.38 9.33
C ASN A 137 14.03 2.39 7.84
N HIS A 138 13.09 2.10 6.94
CA HIS A 138 13.30 2.21 5.50
C HIS A 138 13.68 3.63 5.08
N ILE A 139 12.95 4.65 5.56
CA ILE A 139 13.23 6.07 5.26
C ILE A 139 14.66 6.46 5.62
N PHE A 140 15.14 6.05 6.80
CA PHE A 140 16.51 6.36 7.25
C PHE A 140 17.56 5.49 6.56
N ALA A 141 17.29 4.20 6.34
CA ALA A 141 18.22 3.30 5.64
C ALA A 141 18.45 3.70 4.18
N SER A 142 17.41 4.23 3.52
CA SER A 142 17.49 4.77 2.16
C SER A 142 18.10 6.18 2.10
N GLY A 143 18.44 6.79 3.24
CA GLY A 143 19.04 8.12 3.29
C GLY A 143 18.09 9.28 2.98
N TYR A 144 16.77 9.05 2.97
CA TYR A 144 15.79 10.12 2.72
C TYR A 144 15.72 11.14 3.85
N LEU A 145 16.05 10.72 5.08
CA LEU A 145 16.27 11.59 6.23
C LEU A 145 17.62 11.31 6.87
N ALA A 146 18.24 12.35 7.42
CA ALA A 146 19.51 12.24 8.12
C ALA A 146 19.37 11.44 9.43
N ALA A 147 20.27 10.49 9.66
CA ALA A 147 20.20 9.54 10.80
C ALA A 147 20.08 10.22 12.18
N ASN A 148 20.66 11.41 12.35
CA ASN A 148 20.58 12.21 13.58
C ASN A 148 19.18 12.74 13.91
N LEU A 149 18.23 12.61 12.98
CA LEU A 149 16.82 12.97 13.18
C LEU A 149 15.96 11.78 13.65
N ARG A 150 16.47 10.55 13.64
CA ARG A 150 15.68 9.33 13.95
C ARG A 150 14.96 9.37 15.31
N THR A 151 15.57 9.98 16.31
CA THR A 151 15.01 10.13 17.66
C THR A 151 14.08 11.34 17.81
N LYS A 152 13.92 12.13 16.76
CA LYS A 152 13.16 13.39 16.72
C LYS A 152 11.99 13.31 15.74
N VAL A 153 11.61 12.10 15.33
CA VAL A 153 10.47 11.92 14.45
C VAL A 153 9.37 11.15 15.15
N HIS A 154 8.14 11.52 14.84
CA HIS A 154 6.96 10.77 15.23
C HIS A 154 5.90 10.86 14.14
N TRP A 155 5.07 9.83 14.05
CA TRP A 155 4.02 9.77 13.05
C TRP A 155 2.73 10.37 13.57
N GLN A 156 1.99 11.02 12.67
CA GLN A 156 0.62 11.47 12.90
C GLN A 156 -0.29 11.01 11.76
N ALA A 157 -1.48 10.54 12.13
CA ALA A 157 -2.57 10.24 11.22
C ALA A 157 -3.16 11.54 10.64
N THR A 158 -4.00 11.42 9.62
CA THR A 158 -4.65 12.58 8.97
C THR A 158 -5.53 13.39 9.94
N CYS A 159 -6.08 12.74 10.95
CA CYS A 159 -6.86 13.35 12.03
C CYS A 159 -6.01 14.03 13.11
N GLY A 160 -4.67 14.01 13.00
CA GLY A 160 -3.74 14.57 13.99
C GLY A 160 -3.43 13.65 15.17
N ARG A 161 -4.06 12.46 15.25
CA ARG A 161 -3.71 11.43 16.25
C ARG A 161 -2.27 10.98 16.05
N ARG A 162 -1.51 10.89 17.14
CA ARG A 162 -0.18 10.28 17.13
C ARG A 162 -0.29 8.79 16.81
N VAL A 163 0.56 8.33 15.90
CA VAL A 163 0.66 6.94 15.47
C VAL A 163 1.92 6.35 16.08
N GLU A 164 1.77 5.23 16.77
CA GLU A 164 2.88 4.55 17.41
C GLU A 164 3.63 3.64 16.44
N GLU A 165 4.93 3.47 16.65
CA GLU A 165 5.82 2.71 15.74
C GLU A 165 5.44 1.23 15.64
N HIS A 166 4.73 0.68 16.62
CA HIS A 166 4.25 -0.70 16.64
C HIS A 166 2.87 -0.88 15.96
N GLU A 167 2.22 0.19 15.50
CA GLU A 167 0.96 0.09 14.78
C GLU A 167 1.20 -0.56 13.40
N ARG A 168 0.27 -1.45 13.01
CA ARG A 168 0.29 -2.12 11.71
C ARG A 168 -0.15 -1.14 10.63
N LEU A 169 0.63 -1.08 9.55
CA LEU A 169 0.33 -0.24 8.38
C LEU A 169 -1.02 -0.58 7.75
N GLU A 170 -1.35 -1.87 7.69
CA GLU A 170 -2.63 -2.38 7.21
C GLU A 170 -3.82 -1.72 7.91
N HIS A 171 -3.81 -1.68 9.25
CA HIS A 171 -4.93 -1.09 10.02
C HIS A 171 -5.06 0.42 9.79
N LEU A 172 -3.95 1.13 9.59
CA LEU A 172 -3.96 2.57 9.31
C LEU A 172 -4.55 2.84 7.93
N LEU A 173 -4.18 2.02 6.95
CA LEU A 173 -4.70 2.09 5.58
C LEU A 173 -6.18 1.73 5.52
N GLU A 174 -6.63 0.70 6.23
CA GLU A 174 -8.05 0.34 6.39
C GLU A 174 -8.86 1.48 7.02
N ALA A 175 -8.27 2.21 7.98
CA ALA A 175 -8.85 3.42 8.57
C ALA A 175 -8.80 4.65 7.64
N GLY A 176 -8.28 4.51 6.41
CA GLY A 176 -8.20 5.58 5.42
C GLY A 176 -7.01 6.52 5.59
N HIS A 177 -6.02 6.18 6.41
CA HIS A 177 -4.81 6.97 6.59
C HIS A 177 -3.67 6.46 5.70
N GLY A 178 -3.05 7.35 4.93
CA GLY A 178 -1.95 7.02 4.03
C GLY A 178 -2.38 6.40 2.70
N VAL A 179 -3.68 6.37 2.37
CA VAL A 179 -4.19 5.70 1.17
C VAL A 179 -4.02 6.53 -0.12
N ASN A 180 -3.94 7.85 -0.01
CA ASN A 180 -3.76 8.77 -1.13
C ASN A 180 -3.08 10.08 -0.66
N GLU A 181 -2.80 10.98 -1.61
CA GLU A 181 -2.12 12.25 -1.34
C GLU A 181 -2.89 13.16 -0.37
N SER A 182 -4.21 13.25 -0.48
CA SER A 182 -5.04 14.10 0.39
C SER A 182 -5.23 13.53 1.79
N ALA A 183 -5.06 12.21 1.94
CA ALA A 183 -5.13 11.49 3.21
C ALA A 183 -3.75 10.94 3.64
N CYS A 184 -2.65 11.61 3.31
CA CYS A 184 -1.31 11.12 3.65
C CYS A 184 -1.01 11.15 5.16
N LEU A 185 -0.21 10.19 5.62
CA LEU A 185 0.37 10.23 6.98
C LEU A 185 1.39 11.36 7.09
N ARG A 186 1.60 11.88 8.29
CA ARG A 186 2.57 12.95 8.52
C ARG A 186 3.71 12.43 9.38
N LEU A 187 4.93 12.48 8.85
CA LEU A 187 6.13 12.29 9.64
C LEU A 187 6.56 13.65 10.18
N ILE A 188 6.27 13.89 11.45
CA ILE A 188 6.62 15.12 12.15
C ILE A 188 8.09 15.04 12.55
N ILE A 189 8.84 16.11 12.27
CA ILE A 189 10.26 16.22 12.56
C ILE A 189 10.42 17.35 13.59
N ASP A 190 10.64 16.94 14.83
CA ASP A 190 10.74 17.80 16.00
C ASP A 190 12.01 18.65 15.98
N ARG A 191 11.99 19.71 16.80
CA ARG A 191 13.17 20.55 17.00
C ARG A 191 14.26 19.73 17.70
N PRO A 192 15.55 19.94 17.37
CA PRO A 192 16.62 19.50 18.26
C PRO A 192 16.32 20.05 19.65
N ALA A 193 16.38 19.20 20.68
CA ALA A 193 16.41 19.70 22.04
C ALA A 193 17.56 20.71 22.12
N CYS A 194 17.25 21.98 22.35
CA CYS A 194 18.26 22.94 22.74
C CYS A 194 18.80 22.42 24.07
N HIS A 195 20.00 21.83 24.05
CA HIS A 195 20.80 21.71 25.24
C HIS A 195 21.11 23.14 25.68
N CYS A 196 20.27 23.73 26.52
CA CYS A 196 20.73 24.79 27.39
C CYS A 196 21.85 24.15 28.22
N PRO A 197 23.10 24.62 28.14
CA PRO A 197 24.11 24.18 29.08
C PRO A 197 23.58 24.51 30.49
N PRO A 198 23.81 23.65 31.50
CA PRO A 198 23.41 23.96 32.86
C PRO A 198 24.03 25.32 33.21
N GLN A 199 23.17 26.30 33.54
CA GLN A 199 23.62 27.54 34.14
C GLN A 199 24.38 27.14 35.41
N ARG A 200 25.72 27.18 35.35
CA ARG A 200 26.56 27.22 36.54
C ARG A 200 26.15 28.48 37.28
N SER A 201 25.40 28.30 38.36
CA SER A 201 25.18 29.32 39.39
C SER A 201 26.54 29.90 39.77
N ALA A 202 26.85 31.09 39.28
CA ALA A 202 27.99 31.86 39.76
C ALA A 202 27.68 32.27 41.21
N PRO A 203 28.58 32.04 42.18
CA PRO A 203 28.39 32.53 43.53
C PRO A 203 28.43 34.06 43.54
N CYS A 204 27.46 34.68 44.22
CA CYS A 204 27.42 36.11 44.46
C CYS A 204 28.70 36.56 45.18
N SER A 205 29.42 37.52 44.58
CA SER A 205 30.51 38.22 45.25
C SER A 205 29.98 39.01 46.45
N PRO A 206 30.66 38.98 47.61
CA PRO A 206 30.25 39.78 48.77
C PRO A 206 30.52 41.28 48.51
N CYS A 207 29.53 42.12 48.83
CA CYS A 207 29.67 43.57 48.83
C CYS A 207 30.70 44.01 49.89
N SER A 208 31.67 44.82 49.48
CA SER A 208 32.57 45.52 50.41
C SER A 208 31.83 46.63 51.16
N PRO A 209 32.10 46.86 52.46
CA PRO A 209 31.54 47.97 53.21
C PRO A 209 32.28 49.27 52.88
N CYS A 210 31.53 50.34 52.61
CA CYS A 210 32.05 51.70 52.53
C CYS A 210 32.40 52.21 53.93
N HIS A 211 33.61 52.76 54.09
CA HIS A 211 34.02 53.60 55.21
C HIS A 211 34.23 55.03 54.72
#